data_AF-N8Z725-F1
#
_entry.id   AF-N8Z725-F1
#
_cell.length_a   1.000
_cell.length_b   1.000
_cell.length_c   1.000
_cell.angle_alpha   90.00
_cell.angle_beta   90.00
_cell.angle_gamma   90.00
#
_symmetry.space_group_name_H-M   'P 1'
#
loop_
_entity.id
_entity.type
_entity.pdbx_description
1 polymer ?
#
loop_
_entity_poly.entity_id
_entity_poly.type
_entity_poly.pdbx_seq_one_letter_code
_entity_poly.pdbx_strand_id
1 'polypeptide(L)'
;MQVQHDAAWIKRFSGLSKLYFTPTFFGAEHIDASRPAMYVGNHSIYGVFDSPMIIDYLYNEHKVAVVSIADHSHFYIPLWREIFRKFGAIDGVQEYVREVMRQGYSILVFPGGGREVLKRQGEQYQLI
;
A
#
# COMPACT_ATOMS: atom_id res chain seq x y z
N MET A 1 6.08 -16.70 -4.37
CA MET A 1 5.45 -16.35 -3.07
C MET A 1 3.93 -16.31 -3.21
N GLN A 2 3.15 -16.54 -2.15
CA GLN A 2 1.69 -16.32 -2.18
C GLN A 2 1.39 -15.03 -1.43
N VAL A 3 0.89 -14.01 -2.13
CA VAL A 3 0.43 -12.76 -1.51
C VAL A 3 -1.05 -12.88 -1.19
N GLN A 4 -1.46 -12.35 -0.03
CA GLN A 4 -2.85 -12.38 0.41
C GLN A 4 -3.50 -11.02 0.19
N HIS A 5 -4.78 -11.02 -0.20
CA HIS A 5 -5.62 -9.83 -0.24
C HIS A 5 -6.99 -10.21 0.32
N ASP A 6 -7.36 -9.64 1.44
CA ASP A 6 -8.67 -9.89 2.07
C ASP A 6 -9.56 -8.66 1.89
N ALA A 7 -10.50 -8.75 0.95
CA ALA A 7 -11.39 -7.65 0.57
C ALA A 7 -12.16 -7.07 1.78
N ALA A 8 -12.63 -7.95 2.67
CA ALA A 8 -13.45 -7.56 3.82
C ALA A 8 -12.60 -6.84 4.86
N TRP A 9 -11.39 -7.33 5.12
CA TRP A 9 -10.44 -6.66 6.02
C TRP A 9 -9.95 -5.33 5.46
N ILE A 10 -9.62 -5.27 4.17
CA ILE A 10 -9.23 -4.04 3.48
C ILE A 10 -10.33 -2.97 3.63
N LYS A 11 -11.58 -3.34 3.33
CA LYS A 11 -12.73 -2.45 3.45
C LYS A 11 -13.01 -2.03 4.90
N ARG A 12 -12.90 -2.97 5.85
CA ARG A 12 -13.18 -2.70 7.27
C ARG A 12 -12.15 -1.75 7.90
N PHE A 13 -10.88 -1.93 7.59
CA PHE A 13 -9.81 -1.12 8.18
C PHE A 13 -9.72 0.25 7.50
N SER A 14 -9.84 0.33 6.17
CA SER A 14 -9.96 1.61 5.46
C SER A 14 -11.24 2.37 5.82
N GLY A 15 -12.32 1.66 6.20
CA GLY A 15 -13.56 2.26 6.67
C GLY A 15 -13.38 3.20 7.86
N LEU A 16 -12.43 2.92 8.77
CA LEU A 16 -12.11 3.81 9.88
C LEU A 16 -11.55 5.16 9.38
N SER A 17 -10.64 5.12 8.41
CA SER A 17 -10.11 6.34 7.80
C SER A 17 -11.19 7.11 7.04
N LYS A 18 -12.10 6.42 6.34
CA LYS A 18 -13.21 7.02 5.59
C LYS A 18 -14.31 7.64 6.47
N LEU A 19 -14.37 7.31 7.76
CA LEU A 19 -15.26 7.98 8.71
C LEU A 19 -14.77 9.40 9.06
N TYR A 20 -13.46 9.63 8.97
CA TYR A 20 -12.84 10.91 9.30
C TYR A 20 -12.47 11.73 8.05
N PHE A 21 -12.05 11.05 6.98
CA PHE A 21 -11.64 11.67 5.71
C PHE A 21 -12.61 11.38 4.57
N THR A 22 -12.77 12.35 3.67
CA THR A 22 -13.52 12.20 2.41
C THR A 22 -12.55 12.17 1.23
N PRO A 23 -11.94 11.01 0.90
CA PRO A 23 -10.97 10.94 -0.19
C PRO A 23 -11.66 11.20 -1.53
N THR A 24 -10.97 11.92 -2.41
CA THR A 24 -11.36 12.09 -3.81
C THR A 24 -10.22 11.57 -4.67
N PHE A 25 -10.55 10.73 -5.64
CA PHE A 25 -9.59 10.14 -6.58
C PHE A 25 -9.81 10.75 -7.95
N PHE A 26 -8.75 11.31 -8.53
CA PHE A 26 -8.74 11.89 -9.87
C PHE A 26 -7.86 11.05 -10.79
N GLY A 27 -8.19 11.01 -12.09
CA GLY A 27 -7.39 10.26 -13.07
C GLY A 27 -7.56 8.74 -12.99
N ALA A 28 -8.59 8.26 -12.29
CA ALA A 28 -8.84 6.83 -12.10
C ALA A 28 -9.16 6.10 -13.41
N GLU A 29 -9.61 6.82 -14.44
CA GLU A 29 -9.81 6.34 -15.80
C GLU A 29 -8.51 5.84 -16.49
N HIS A 30 -7.34 6.20 -15.95
CA HIS A 30 -6.05 5.73 -16.46
C HIS A 30 -5.61 4.40 -15.82
N ILE A 31 -6.36 3.88 -14.85
CA ILE A 31 -6.05 2.60 -14.21
C ILE A 31 -6.41 1.47 -15.17
N ASP A 32 -5.42 0.63 -15.48
CA ASP A 32 -5.59 -0.54 -16.33
C ASP A 32 -5.21 -1.81 -15.57
N ALA A 33 -6.23 -2.52 -15.09
CA ALA A 33 -6.07 -3.77 -14.35
C ALA A 33 -5.63 -4.97 -15.23
N SER A 34 -5.64 -4.82 -16.56
CA SER A 34 -5.26 -5.91 -17.48
C SER A 34 -3.75 -6.14 -17.55
N ARG A 35 -2.96 -5.18 -17.07
CA ARG A 35 -1.50 -5.24 -17.06
C ARG A 35 -0.94 -4.90 -15.68
N PRO A 36 0.17 -5.53 -15.26
CA PRO A 36 0.85 -5.11 -14.04
C PRO A 36 1.39 -3.69 -14.20
N ALA A 37 1.29 -2.91 -13.13
CA ALA A 37 1.79 -1.55 -13.06
C ALA A 37 2.52 -1.30 -11.73
N MET A 38 3.38 -0.29 -11.74
CA MET A 38 3.97 0.24 -10.52
C MET A 38 3.24 1.53 -10.14
N TYR A 39 2.56 1.50 -9.01
CA TYR A 39 1.92 2.63 -8.38
C TYR A 39 2.95 3.29 -7.47
N VAL A 40 3.40 4.48 -7.86
CA VAL A 40 4.42 5.24 -7.13
C VAL A 40 3.74 6.45 -6.50
N GLY A 41 3.86 6.57 -5.19
CA GLY A 41 3.25 7.65 -4.43
C GLY A 41 4.18 8.22 -3.37
N ASN A 42 3.78 9.35 -2.80
CA ASN A 42 4.37 9.90 -1.58
C ASN A 42 3.72 9.27 -0.35
N HIS A 43 4.50 8.88 0.66
CA HIS A 43 3.92 8.47 1.94
C HIS A 43 3.62 9.69 2.81
N SER A 44 2.41 9.75 3.35
CA SER A 44 2.01 10.70 4.38
C SER A 44 2.58 10.30 5.75
N ILE A 45 2.61 11.25 6.68
CA ILE A 45 3.12 11.04 8.03
C ILE A 45 2.33 9.89 8.68
N TYR A 46 3.06 8.94 9.27
CA TYR A 46 2.56 7.69 9.87
C TYR A 46 1.99 6.63 8.93
N GLY A 47 1.72 6.92 7.65
CA GLY A 47 1.45 5.92 6.61
C GLY A 47 0.24 4.97 6.79
N VAL A 48 -0.43 5.07 7.94
CA VAL A 48 -1.53 4.18 8.36
C VAL A 48 -2.87 4.65 7.79
N PHE A 49 -2.94 5.89 7.32
CA PHE A 49 -4.21 6.46 6.84
C PHE A 49 -4.29 6.55 5.31
N ASP A 50 -3.18 6.78 4.62
CA ASP A 50 -3.13 6.89 3.15
C ASP A 50 -3.09 5.51 2.47
N SER A 51 -2.13 4.66 2.84
CA SER A 51 -1.91 3.37 2.18
C SER A 51 -3.15 2.48 2.19
N PRO A 52 -3.87 2.29 3.32
CA PRO A 52 -5.08 1.49 3.32
C PRO A 52 -6.19 2.03 2.43
N MET A 53 -6.32 3.36 2.31
CA MET A 53 -7.34 3.98 1.45
C MET A 53 -7.01 3.81 -0.04
N ILE A 54 -5.72 3.93 -0.40
CA ILE A 54 -5.24 3.68 -1.77
C ILE A 54 -5.43 2.20 -2.13
N ILE A 55 -5.00 1.29 -1.26
CA ILE A 55 -5.15 -0.16 -1.48
C ILE A 55 -6.62 -0.54 -1.59
N ASP A 56 -7.49 -0.01 -0.73
CA ASP A 56 -8.93 -0.25 -0.82
C ASP A 56 -9.53 0.25 -2.13
N TYR A 57 -9.18 1.46 -2.57
CA TYR A 57 -9.67 2.00 -3.83
C TYR A 57 -9.20 1.16 -5.04
N LEU A 58 -7.91 0.82 -5.10
CA LEU A 58 -7.36 0.00 -6.17
C LEU A 58 -7.97 -1.40 -6.19
N TYR A 59 -8.11 -2.03 -5.01
CA TYR A 59 -8.57 -3.42 -4.92
C TYR A 59 -10.08 -3.56 -5.09
N ASN A 60 -10.87 -2.80 -4.33
CA ASN A 60 -12.32 -2.97 -4.29
C ASN A 60 -13.03 -2.27 -5.46
N GLU A 61 -12.55 -1.09 -5.89
CA GLU A 61 -13.19 -0.35 -7.00
C GLU A 61 -12.59 -0.73 -8.36
N HIS A 62 -11.27 -0.88 -8.46
CA HIS A 62 -10.57 -1.10 -9.75
C HIS A 62 -10.08 -2.52 -9.99
N LYS A 63 -10.28 -3.43 -9.05
CA LYS A 63 -9.86 -4.85 -9.12
C LYS A 63 -8.35 -5.04 -9.33
N VAL A 64 -7.56 -4.07 -8.86
CA VAL A 64 -6.10 -4.14 -8.86
C VAL A 64 -5.59 -4.64 -7.52
N ALA A 65 -5.05 -5.85 -7.51
CA ALA A 65 -4.34 -6.43 -6.36
C ALA A 65 -2.89 -5.94 -6.33
N VAL A 66 -2.65 -4.84 -5.62
CA VAL A 66 -1.30 -4.30 -5.43
C VAL A 66 -0.55 -4.99 -4.30
N VAL A 67 0.75 -5.19 -4.49
CA VAL A 67 1.68 -5.64 -3.45
C VAL A 67 2.40 -4.42 -2.91
N SER A 68 2.21 -4.11 -1.63
CA SER A 68 2.93 -3.02 -0.97
C SER A 68 4.23 -3.50 -0.34
N ILE A 69 5.27 -2.69 -0.40
CA ILE A 69 6.59 -2.99 0.17
C ILE A 69 6.66 -2.30 1.54
N ALA A 70 6.63 -3.08 2.61
CA ALA A 70 6.61 -2.56 3.98
C ALA A 70 7.97 -2.72 4.67
N ASP A 71 8.27 -1.80 5.59
CA ASP A 71 9.48 -1.85 6.41
C ASP A 71 9.50 -3.10 7.31
N HIS A 72 10.67 -3.71 7.48
CA HIS A 72 10.90 -4.93 8.26
C HIS A 72 10.23 -4.91 9.64
N SER A 73 10.19 -3.75 10.31
CA SER A 73 9.62 -3.58 11.65
C SER A 73 8.17 -4.04 11.75
N HIS A 74 7.40 -3.93 10.66
CA HIS A 74 6.00 -4.35 10.61
C HIS A 74 5.82 -5.86 10.80
N PHE A 75 6.85 -6.64 10.48
CA PHE A 75 6.80 -8.11 10.49
C PHE A 75 7.27 -8.72 11.83
N TYR A 76 7.80 -7.92 12.74
CA TYR A 76 8.24 -8.36 14.07
C TYR A 76 7.09 -8.56 15.07
N ILE A 77 6.00 -7.81 14.91
CA ILE A 77 4.83 -7.90 15.80
C ILE A 77 3.80 -8.84 15.17
N PRO A 78 3.47 -10.01 15.78
CA PRO A 78 2.65 -11.04 15.13
C PRO A 78 1.28 -10.56 14.65
N LEU A 79 0.53 -9.82 15.47
CA LEU A 79 -0.81 -9.35 15.09
C LEU A 79 -0.76 -8.29 13.99
N TRP A 80 0.23 -7.41 14.06
CA TRP A 80 0.43 -6.34 13.09
C TRP A 80 0.87 -6.87 11.73
N ARG A 81 1.75 -7.88 11.74
CA ARG A 81 2.17 -8.63 10.55
C ARG A 81 0.97 -9.22 9.80
N GLU A 82 0.02 -9.81 10.51
CA GLU A 82 -1.16 -10.41 9.87
C GLU A 82 -2.07 -9.36 9.23
N ILE A 83 -2.14 -8.15 9.79
CA ILE A 83 -2.85 -7.03 9.16
C ILE A 83 -2.15 -6.66 7.84
N PHE A 84 -0.82 -6.48 7.86
CA PHE A 84 -0.05 -6.14 6.67
C PHE A 84 -0.18 -7.19 5.57
N ARG A 85 -0.10 -8.48 5.93
CA ARG A 85 -0.30 -9.59 4.99
C ARG A 85 -1.66 -9.55 4.31
N LYS A 86 -2.74 -9.27 5.05
CA LYS A 86 -4.11 -9.17 4.49
C LYS A 86 -4.29 -8.01 3.51
N PHE A 87 -3.45 -6.99 3.63
CA PHE A 87 -3.39 -5.85 2.70
C PHE A 87 -2.47 -6.10 1.49
N GLY A 88 -1.91 -7.31 1.36
CA GLY A 88 -0.97 -7.62 0.29
C GLY A 88 0.43 -7.09 0.52
N ALA A 89 0.77 -6.69 1.75
CA ALA A 89 2.09 -6.18 2.05
C ALA A 89 3.10 -7.31 2.23
N ILE A 90 4.31 -7.06 1.73
CA ILE A 90 5.45 -7.96 1.82
C ILE A 90 6.61 -7.27 2.51
N ASP A 91 7.50 -8.07 3.07
CA ASP A 91 8.74 -7.57 3.65
C ASP A 91 9.64 -7.00 2.53
N GLY A 92 10.32 -5.88 2.82
CA GLY A 92 11.17 -5.10 1.90
C GLY A 92 12.45 -5.78 1.43
N VAL A 93 12.50 -7.11 1.46
CA VAL A 93 13.60 -7.94 0.99
C VAL A 93 13.57 -7.99 -0.55
N GLN A 94 14.71 -7.70 -1.18
CA GLN A 94 14.80 -7.57 -2.65
C GLN A 94 14.35 -8.84 -3.38
N GLU A 95 14.65 -10.01 -2.82
CA GLU A 95 14.27 -11.31 -3.37
C GLU A 95 12.74 -11.48 -3.40
N TYR A 96 12.03 -11.02 -2.38
CA TYR A 96 10.57 -11.10 -2.33
C TYR A 96 9.94 -10.17 -3.36
N VAL A 97 10.46 -8.94 -3.47
CA VAL A 97 10.03 -7.97 -4.49
C VAL A 97 10.26 -8.53 -5.89
N ARG A 98 11.43 -9.09 -6.16
CA ARG A 98 11.75 -9.71 -7.46
C ARG A 98 10.79 -10.86 -7.79
N GLU A 99 10.45 -11.67 -6.79
CA GLU A 99 9.53 -12.79 -7.01
C GLU A 99 8.11 -12.32 -7.31
N VAL A 100 7.56 -11.32 -6.61
CA VAL A 100 6.22 -10.81 -6.91
C VAL A 100 6.16 -10.07 -8.26
N MET A 101 7.23 -9.37 -8.65
CA MET A 101 7.35 -8.80 -10.00
C MET A 101 7.31 -9.90 -11.08
N ARG A 102 8.07 -10.99 -10.87
CA ARG A 102 8.09 -12.14 -11.79
C ARG A 102 6.73 -12.82 -11.92
N GLN A 103 5.94 -12.78 -10.84
CA GLN A 103 4.58 -13.33 -10.81
C GLN A 103 3.53 -12.40 -11.45
N GLY A 104 3.92 -11.20 -11.89
CA GLY A 104 3.03 -10.26 -12.56
C GLY A 104 2.12 -9.49 -11.62
N TYR A 105 2.48 -9.35 -10.34
CA TYR A 105 1.76 -8.48 -9.43
C TYR A 105 2.03 -7.01 -9.76
N SER A 106 0.99 -6.18 -9.64
CA SER A 106 1.16 -4.74 -9.52
C SER A 106 1.79 -4.38 -8.18
N ILE A 107 2.64 -3.35 -8.14
CA ILE A 107 3.37 -2.95 -6.93
C ILE A 107 2.95 -1.56 -6.51
N LEU A 108 2.72 -1.37 -5.21
CA LEU A 108 2.59 -0.06 -4.59
C LEU A 108 3.88 0.25 -3.83
N VAL A 109 4.53 1.35 -4.20
CA VAL A 109 5.79 1.78 -3.60
C VAL A 109 5.77 3.25 -3.21
N PHE A 110 6.35 3.52 -2.05
CA PHE A 110 6.62 4.85 -1.54
C PHE A 110 8.14 5.02 -1.49
N PRO A 111 8.77 5.65 -2.51
CA PRO A 111 10.21 5.56 -2.73
C PRO A 111 11.08 6.06 -1.58
N GLY A 112 10.62 7.04 -0.81
CA GLY A 112 11.37 7.53 0.34
C GLY A 112 11.30 6.64 1.58
N GLY A 113 10.55 5.53 1.52
CA GLY A 113 10.57 4.44 2.50
C GLY A 113 10.24 4.87 3.93
N GLY A 114 10.90 4.27 4.92
CA GLY A 114 10.67 4.57 6.34
C GLY A 114 10.96 6.03 6.73
N ARG A 115 11.76 6.75 5.92
CA ARG A 115 12.03 8.18 6.15
C ARG A 115 10.83 9.05 5.80
N GLU A 116 10.03 8.69 4.80
CA GLU A 116 8.79 9.42 4.47
C GLU A 116 7.73 9.32 5.57
N VAL A 117 7.73 8.23 6.33
CA VAL A 117 6.84 8.03 7.48
C VAL A 117 7.26 8.89 8.68
N LEU A 118 8.56 9.21 8.78
CA LEU A 118 9.19 10.00 9.86
C LEU A 118 9.53 11.44 9.43
N LYS A 119 8.74 12.02 8.53
CA LYS A 119 8.94 13.40 8.04
C LYS A 119 9.02 14.41 9.18
N ARG A 120 9.98 15.34 9.08
CA ARG A 120 10.12 16.48 9.99
C ARG A 120 9.16 17.61 9.62
N GLN A 121 8.96 18.54 10.56
CA GLN A 121 8.16 19.74 10.30
C GLN A 121 8.73 20.49 9.08
N GLY A 122 7.91 20.69 8.04
CA GLY A 122 8.31 21.34 6.78
C GLY A 122 8.61 20.39 5.62
N GLU A 123 8.72 19.07 5.84
CA GLU A 123 9.00 18.07 4.78
C GLU A 123 7.72 17.44 4.19
N GLN A 124 6.56 18.05 4.46
CA GLN A 124 5.25 17.56 4.01
C GLN A 124 5.16 17.65 2.47
N TYR A 125 4.52 16.65 1.86
CA TYR A 125 4.25 16.61 0.40
C TYR A 125 5.47 16.57 -0.53
N GLN A 126 6.67 16.35 0.00
CA GLN A 126 7.84 16.05 -0.82
C GLN A 126 8.14 14.55 -0.84
N LEU A 127 8.67 14.09 -1.97
CA LEU A 127 9.39 12.82 -2.08
C LEU A 127 10.81 13.07 -1.57
N ILE A 128 11.30 12.24 -0.65
CA ILE A 128 12.57 12.44 0.06
C ILE A 128 13.45 11.22 -0.07
#